data_AF-H2ZNM8-F1
#
_entry.id   AF-H2ZNM8-F1
#
_cell.length_a   1.000
_cell.length_b   1.000
_cell.length_c   1.000
_cell.angle_alpha   90.00
_cell.angle_beta   90.00
_cell.angle_gamma   90.00
#
_symmetry.space_group_name_H-M   'P 1'
#
loop_
_entity.id
_entity.type
_entity.pdbx_description
1 polymer ?
#
loop_
_entity_poly.entity_id
_entity_poly.type
_entity_poly.pdbx_seq_one_letter_code
_entity_poly.pdbx_strand_id
1 'polypeptide(L)'
;MPSYTNFDLSETLSHNQIHNCMCMPSTKLNISSEDCTFSLVVTDFSSFDPLFFLHHSQVDRIYALYKHSRELLGQQDWSKQSFLEDYDKEYPAFNFKKRQDIAESFHWPLSPFCNASMNPSYVTLNEGSWTVENSFYYQELYGYKYDTFDLGGRPWLPLLEDLEEMYSSPYYGSPTPFISHVAPDIGEVSYRKICRLNTRKCYMNNH
;
A
#
# COMPACT_ATOMS: atom_id res chain seq x y z
N MET A 1 2.58 -11.91 -12.75
CA MET A 1 1.85 -10.64 -12.61
C MET A 1 1.44 -10.43 -11.16
N PRO A 2 1.52 -9.21 -10.60
CA PRO A 2 1.25 -8.98 -9.20
C PRO A 2 -0.26 -8.98 -8.93
N SER A 3 -0.71 -9.97 -8.16
CA SER A 3 -2.10 -10.06 -7.69
C SER A 3 -2.47 -8.87 -6.81
N TYR A 4 -3.77 -8.61 -6.67
CA TYR A 4 -4.25 -7.58 -5.74
C TYR A 4 -3.80 -7.87 -4.31
N THR A 5 -3.86 -9.12 -3.90
CA THR A 5 -3.53 -9.50 -2.52
C THR A 5 -2.07 -9.22 -2.19
N ASN A 6 -1.15 -9.54 -3.11
CA ASN A 6 0.27 -9.24 -2.90
C ASN A 6 0.54 -7.73 -2.92
N PHE A 7 -0.16 -6.98 -3.77
CA PHE A 7 -0.08 -5.52 -3.76
C PHE A 7 -0.59 -4.93 -2.44
N ASP A 8 -1.82 -5.27 -2.04
CA ASP A 8 -2.48 -4.78 -0.82
C ASP A 8 -1.66 -5.04 0.44
N LEU A 9 -1.13 -6.26 0.60
CA LEU A 9 -0.28 -6.60 1.73
C LEU A 9 1.04 -5.81 1.71
N SER A 10 1.68 -5.68 0.54
CA SER A 10 2.95 -4.96 0.43
C SER A 10 2.77 -3.45 0.64
N GLU A 11 1.70 -2.90 0.09
CA GLU A 11 1.28 -1.51 0.24
C GLU A 11 0.98 -1.22 1.71
N THR A 12 0.10 -1.99 2.36
CA THR A 12 -0.27 -1.77 3.77
C THR A 12 0.94 -1.83 4.71
N LEU A 13 1.86 -2.78 4.48
CA LEU A 13 3.07 -2.88 5.28
C LEU A 13 4.00 -1.67 5.07
N SER A 14 4.22 -1.26 3.82
CA SER A 14 5.11 -0.13 3.49
C SER A 14 4.49 1.21 3.91
N HIS A 15 3.17 1.34 3.77
CA HIS A 15 2.36 2.45 4.28
C HIS A 15 2.59 2.64 5.78
N ASN A 16 2.46 1.56 6.55
CA ASN A 16 2.59 1.61 8.01
C ASN A 16 4.01 1.94 8.47
N GLN A 17 5.05 1.66 7.67
CA GLN A 17 6.42 2.05 8.01
C GLN A 17 6.56 3.57 8.14
N ILE A 18 5.98 4.34 7.21
CA ILE A 18 6.04 5.80 7.29
C ILE A 18 5.29 6.30 8.52
N HIS A 19 4.08 5.80 8.79
CA HIS A 19 3.35 6.14 10.02
C HIS A 19 4.21 5.91 11.27
N ASN A 20 4.87 4.76 11.37
CA ASN A 20 5.72 4.39 12.51
C ASN A 20 7.01 5.22 12.62
N CYS A 21 7.58 5.65 11.49
CA CYS A 21 8.79 6.47 11.48
C CYS A 21 8.55 7.93 11.90
N MET A 22 7.31 8.43 11.80
CA MET A 22 7.02 9.84 12.09
C MET A 22 7.14 10.21 13.57
N CYS A 23 6.94 9.26 14.48
CA CYS A 23 7.23 9.48 15.89
C CYS A 23 7.79 8.22 16.55
N MET A 24 9.04 8.30 17.00
CA MET A 24 9.71 7.20 17.69
C MET A 24 10.16 7.64 19.07
N PRO A 25 9.82 6.88 20.14
CA PRO A 25 10.36 7.11 21.47
C PRO A 25 11.89 7.09 21.42
N SER A 26 12.51 8.10 22.04
CA SER A 26 13.95 8.31 22.01
C SER A 26 14.46 8.76 23.36
N THR A 27 15.23 7.88 24.00
CA THR A 27 15.92 8.19 25.26
C THR A 27 16.99 9.28 25.08
N LYS A 28 17.52 9.46 23.87
CA LYS A 28 18.49 10.53 23.56
C LYS A 28 17.82 11.91 23.49
N LEU A 29 16.57 11.96 23.04
CA LEU A 29 15.81 13.19 22.87
C LEU A 29 14.79 13.43 24.01
N ASN A 30 14.76 12.55 25.02
CA ASN A 30 13.75 12.53 26.09
C ASN A 30 12.31 12.52 25.54
N ILE A 31 12.07 11.77 24.46
CA ILE A 31 10.74 11.56 23.87
C ILE A 31 10.25 10.19 24.34
N SER A 32 9.12 10.17 25.02
CA SER A 32 8.43 8.95 25.46
C SER A 32 7.37 8.52 24.43
N SER A 33 6.78 7.35 24.61
CA SER A 33 5.64 6.92 23.79
C SER A 33 4.40 7.80 24.00
N GLU A 34 4.24 8.40 25.17
CA GLU A 34 3.13 9.30 25.49
C GLU A 34 3.22 10.60 24.66
N ASP A 35 4.44 11.06 24.40
CA ASP A 35 4.69 12.22 23.53
C ASP A 35 4.28 11.97 22.08
N CYS A 36 4.19 10.70 21.65
CA CYS A 36 3.74 10.31 20.32
C CYS A 36 2.21 10.14 20.20
N THR A 37 1.44 10.43 21.26
CA THR A 37 -0.03 10.22 21.26
C THR A 37 -0.72 10.99 20.12
N PHE A 38 -0.35 12.26 19.91
CA PHE A 38 -0.92 13.13 18.88
C PHE A 38 -0.03 13.17 17.63
N SER A 39 0.24 12.01 17.03
CA SER A 39 1.12 11.88 15.86
C SER A 39 0.53 10.94 14.79
N LEU A 40 1.21 10.82 13.64
CA LEU A 40 0.83 9.86 12.59
C LEU A 40 0.82 8.40 13.05
N VAL A 41 1.52 8.06 14.13
CA VAL A 41 1.60 6.67 14.63
C VAL A 41 0.25 6.17 15.17
N VAL A 42 -0.59 7.08 15.68
CA VAL A 42 -1.87 6.74 16.31
C VAL A 42 -3.01 7.05 15.36
N THR A 43 -3.74 6.02 14.92
CA THR A 43 -4.83 6.13 13.92
C THR A 43 -5.86 7.21 14.24
N ASP A 44 -6.24 7.35 15.52
CA ASP A 44 -7.23 8.35 15.95
C ASP A 44 -6.78 9.80 15.73
N PHE A 45 -5.46 10.03 15.67
CA PHE A 45 -4.85 11.35 15.57
C PHE A 45 -4.10 11.57 14.24
N SER A 46 -3.86 10.53 13.46
CA SER A 46 -2.97 10.58 12.30
C SER A 46 -3.43 11.59 11.25
N SER A 47 -4.73 11.65 10.99
CA SER A 47 -5.33 12.58 10.00
C SER A 47 -5.27 14.06 10.38
N PHE A 48 -4.91 14.40 11.62
CA PHE A 48 -4.75 15.79 12.06
C PHE A 48 -3.37 16.37 11.71
N ASP A 49 -2.38 15.52 11.43
CA ASP A 49 -1.06 15.97 10.97
C ASP A 49 -1.09 16.23 9.45
N PRO A 50 -0.69 17.42 8.95
CA PRO A 50 -0.67 17.71 7.51
C PRO A 50 0.16 16.71 6.67
N LEU A 51 1.18 16.07 7.26
CA LEU A 51 1.96 15.04 6.59
C LEU A 51 1.11 13.83 6.18
N PHE A 52 -0.03 13.60 6.83
CA PHE A 52 -1.01 12.59 6.43
C PHE A 52 -1.38 12.73 4.95
N PHE A 53 -1.75 13.93 4.50
CA PHE A 53 -2.15 14.15 3.12
C PHE A 53 -1.00 13.98 2.13
N LEU A 54 0.23 14.35 2.50
CA LEU A 54 1.41 14.15 1.65
C LEU A 54 1.76 12.67 1.52
N HIS A 55 1.75 11.95 2.64
CA HIS A 55 1.96 10.50 2.69
C HIS A 55 0.91 9.76 1.86
N HIS A 56 -0.38 10.00 2.13
CA HIS A 56 -1.47 9.35 1.42
C HIS A 56 -1.55 9.76 -0.06
N SER A 57 -1.09 10.96 -0.43
CA SER A 57 -0.95 11.32 -1.84
C SER A 57 0.12 10.49 -2.56
N GLN A 58 1.19 10.07 -1.87
CA GLN A 58 2.19 9.17 -2.45
C GLN A 58 1.71 7.72 -2.49
N VAL A 59 0.98 7.28 -1.46
CA VAL A 59 0.33 5.97 -1.42
C VAL A 59 -0.65 5.82 -2.59
N ASP A 60 -1.53 6.80 -2.79
CA ASP A 60 -2.46 6.79 -3.93
C ASP A 60 -1.74 6.85 -5.29
N ARG A 61 -0.60 7.54 -5.37
CA ARG A 61 0.25 7.55 -6.57
C ARG A 61 0.81 6.16 -6.89
N ILE A 62 1.24 5.42 -5.87
CA ILE A 62 1.73 4.04 -6.01
C ILE A 62 0.59 3.13 -6.47
N TYR A 63 -0.63 3.30 -5.95
CA TYR A 63 -1.80 2.60 -6.44
C TYR A 63 -2.11 2.93 -7.91
N ALA A 64 -2.04 4.21 -8.30
CA ALA A 64 -2.22 4.63 -9.69
C ALA A 64 -1.15 4.05 -10.63
N LEU A 65 0.12 3.95 -10.19
CA LEU A 65 1.19 3.28 -10.93
C LEU A 65 0.94 1.77 -11.06
N TYR A 66 0.47 1.12 -9.99
CA TYR A 66 0.10 -0.30 -10.02
C TYR A 66 -1.02 -0.55 -11.03
N LYS A 67 -2.06 0.29 -11.00
CA LYS A 67 -3.13 0.30 -12.01
C LYS A 67 -2.56 0.42 -13.42
N HIS A 68 -1.75 1.43 -13.67
CA HIS A 68 -1.17 1.68 -14.99
C HIS A 68 -0.33 0.49 -15.49
N SER A 69 0.47 -0.11 -14.61
CA SER A 69 1.28 -1.29 -14.94
C SER A 69 0.40 -2.47 -15.35
N ARG A 70 -0.68 -2.76 -14.61
CA ARG A 70 -1.63 -3.83 -14.95
C ARG A 70 -2.32 -3.60 -16.30
N GLU A 71 -2.70 -2.36 -16.58
CA GLU A 71 -3.32 -2.01 -17.85
C GLU A 71 -2.42 -2.30 -19.05
N LEU A 72 -1.14 -1.92 -18.96
CA LEU A 72 -0.12 -2.18 -19.99
C LEU A 72 0.17 -3.66 -20.17
N LEU A 73 0.09 -4.41 -19.08
CA LEU A 73 0.26 -5.87 -19.03
C LEU A 73 -0.99 -6.64 -19.51
N GLY A 74 -2.03 -5.93 -20.00
CA GLY A 74 -3.26 -6.51 -20.54
C GLY A 74 -4.25 -7.01 -19.47
N GLN A 75 -4.02 -6.67 -18.20
CA GLN A 75 -4.88 -7.04 -17.08
C GLN A 75 -5.89 -5.92 -16.80
N GLN A 76 -6.94 -5.90 -17.61
CA GLN A 76 -7.99 -4.86 -17.57
C GLN A 76 -9.20 -5.25 -16.71
N ASP A 77 -9.12 -6.32 -15.92
CA ASP A 77 -10.28 -6.84 -15.18
C ASP A 77 -10.45 -6.17 -13.81
N TRP A 78 -10.86 -4.92 -13.79
CA TRP A 78 -11.16 -4.16 -12.56
C TRP A 78 -12.54 -4.52 -11.98
N SER A 79 -12.90 -5.80 -12.04
CA SER A 79 -14.17 -6.31 -11.54
C SER A 79 -14.01 -6.79 -10.11
N LYS A 80 -15.12 -6.74 -9.35
CA LYS A 80 -15.24 -7.43 -8.06
C LYS A 80 -14.74 -8.88 -8.13
N GLN A 81 -14.97 -9.56 -9.24
CA GLN A 81 -14.53 -10.95 -9.42
C GLN A 81 -13.00 -11.05 -9.43
N SER A 82 -12.31 -10.26 -10.24
CA SER A 82 -10.84 -10.23 -10.27
C SER A 82 -10.24 -9.93 -8.89
N PHE A 83 -10.78 -8.90 -8.23
CA PHE A 83 -10.36 -8.52 -6.89
C PHE A 83 -10.49 -9.71 -5.93
N LEU A 84 -11.67 -10.35 -5.87
CA LEU A 84 -11.92 -11.46 -4.93
C LEU A 84 -11.22 -12.77 -5.30
N GLU A 85 -10.96 -13.02 -6.58
CA GLU A 85 -10.31 -14.25 -7.04
C GLU A 85 -8.89 -14.40 -6.50
N ASP A 86 -8.14 -13.31 -6.43
CA ASP A 86 -6.77 -13.32 -5.91
C ASP A 86 -6.74 -13.63 -4.41
N TYR A 87 -7.65 -13.06 -3.62
CA TYR A 87 -7.75 -13.36 -2.19
C TYR A 87 -8.17 -14.81 -1.93
N ASP A 88 -9.12 -15.33 -2.72
CA ASP A 88 -9.56 -16.73 -2.59
C ASP A 88 -8.44 -17.73 -2.90
N LYS A 89 -7.59 -17.43 -3.90
CA LYS A 89 -6.49 -18.31 -4.34
C LYS A 89 -5.32 -18.26 -3.37
N GLU A 90 -4.90 -17.07 -2.97
CA GLU A 90 -3.63 -16.87 -2.27
C GLU A 90 -3.77 -16.90 -0.74
N TYR A 91 -4.92 -16.47 -0.22
CA TYR A 91 -5.15 -16.35 1.21
C TYR A 91 -6.53 -16.90 1.62
N PRO A 92 -6.72 -18.23 1.63
CA PRO A 92 -8.02 -18.84 1.96
C PRO A 92 -8.49 -18.56 3.39
N ALA A 93 -7.62 -18.06 4.28
CA ALA A 93 -8.00 -17.54 5.59
C ALA A 93 -8.80 -16.23 5.50
N PHE A 94 -8.52 -15.40 4.48
CA PHE A 94 -9.26 -14.20 4.10
C PHE A 94 -10.29 -14.53 3.00
N ASN A 95 -11.11 -15.55 3.23
CA ASN A 95 -12.18 -15.90 2.29
C ASN A 95 -13.35 -14.92 2.43
N PHE A 96 -13.33 -13.86 1.62
CA PHE A 96 -14.39 -12.86 1.58
C PHE A 96 -15.74 -13.45 1.18
N LYS A 97 -15.79 -14.52 0.37
CA LYS A 97 -17.05 -15.20 0.02
C LYS A 97 -17.76 -15.82 1.24
N LYS A 98 -17.02 -16.19 2.29
CA LYS A 98 -17.58 -16.70 3.56
C LYS A 98 -17.91 -15.60 4.56
N ARG A 99 -17.50 -14.36 4.27
CA ARG A 99 -17.73 -13.18 5.09
C ARG A 99 -18.78 -12.29 4.43
N GLN A 100 -20.05 -12.70 4.50
CA GLN A 100 -21.17 -11.94 3.90
C GLN A 100 -21.21 -10.47 4.38
N ASP A 101 -20.68 -10.20 5.57
CA ASP A 101 -20.54 -8.88 6.16
C ASP A 101 -19.52 -7.97 5.47
N ILE A 102 -18.72 -8.48 4.52
CA ILE A 102 -17.75 -7.71 3.72
C ILE A 102 -17.66 -8.18 2.26
N ALA A 103 -18.32 -9.29 1.89
CA ALA A 103 -18.30 -9.84 0.52
C ALA A 103 -18.87 -8.89 -0.53
N GLU A 104 -19.70 -7.92 -0.11
CA GLU A 104 -20.30 -6.90 -0.97
C GLU A 104 -19.61 -5.53 -0.83
N SER A 105 -18.56 -5.43 -0.02
CA SER A 105 -17.89 -4.16 0.30
C SER A 105 -17.40 -3.40 -0.93
N PHE A 106 -17.11 -4.11 -2.03
CA PHE A 106 -16.68 -3.52 -3.30
C PHE A 106 -17.69 -2.49 -3.86
N HIS A 107 -18.99 -2.71 -3.64
CA HIS A 107 -20.06 -1.78 -4.06
C HIS A 107 -20.63 -0.97 -2.89
N TRP A 108 -20.16 -1.20 -1.67
CA TRP A 108 -20.70 -0.52 -0.50
C TRP A 108 -20.25 0.94 -0.48
N PRO A 109 -21.12 1.84 0.00
CA PRO A 109 -20.74 3.21 0.25
C PRO A 109 -19.63 3.30 1.30
N LEU A 110 -18.54 3.96 0.95
CA LEU A 110 -17.45 4.34 1.83
C LEU A 110 -17.95 5.45 2.76
N SER A 111 -18.01 5.15 4.05
CA SER A 111 -18.29 6.16 5.07
C SER A 111 -17.06 7.06 5.28
N PRO A 112 -17.21 8.37 5.54
CA PRO A 112 -18.47 9.13 5.62
C PRO A 112 -18.90 9.76 4.28
N PHE A 113 -18.27 9.38 3.16
CA PHE A 113 -18.42 10.08 1.88
C PHE A 113 -19.84 10.09 1.33
N CYS A 114 -20.65 9.06 1.65
CA CYS A 114 -22.07 8.99 1.28
C CYS A 114 -23.02 9.82 2.17
N ASN A 115 -22.53 10.43 3.25
CA ASN A 115 -23.34 11.19 4.19
C ASN A 115 -23.22 12.70 3.95
N ALA A 116 -24.28 13.31 3.40
CA ALA A 116 -24.35 14.74 3.09
C ALA A 116 -24.17 15.67 4.30
N SER A 117 -24.50 15.18 5.50
CA SER A 117 -24.31 15.96 6.74
C SER A 117 -22.86 15.96 7.23
N MET A 118 -22.02 15.05 6.72
CA MET A 118 -20.62 14.88 7.14
C MET A 118 -19.62 15.20 6.03
N ASN A 119 -20.01 15.03 4.77
CA ASN A 119 -19.17 15.27 3.60
C ASN A 119 -19.63 16.52 2.84
N PRO A 120 -18.91 17.65 2.94
CA PRO A 120 -19.28 18.87 2.23
C PRO A 120 -18.89 18.86 0.74
N SER A 121 -18.13 17.86 0.28
CA SER A 121 -17.63 17.80 -1.09
C SER A 121 -18.69 17.28 -2.05
N TYR A 122 -19.08 18.09 -3.03
CA TYR A 122 -20.02 17.68 -4.07
C TYR A 122 -19.48 16.55 -4.96
N VAL A 123 -18.16 16.44 -5.12
CA VAL A 123 -17.54 15.39 -5.95
C VAL A 123 -17.65 14.04 -5.25
N THR A 124 -17.21 13.96 -4.00
CA THR A 124 -17.21 12.68 -3.28
C THR A 124 -18.59 12.35 -2.71
N LEU A 125 -19.53 13.31 -2.69
CA LEU A 125 -20.95 13.11 -2.36
C LEU A 125 -21.81 12.80 -3.61
N ASN A 126 -21.23 12.68 -4.81
CA ASN A 126 -22.01 12.22 -5.95
C ASN A 126 -22.26 10.73 -5.84
N GLU A 127 -23.50 10.30 -6.12
CA GLU A 127 -23.86 8.88 -6.11
C GLU A 127 -22.91 8.06 -6.99
N GLY A 128 -22.48 6.92 -6.45
CA GLY A 128 -21.48 6.07 -7.07
C GLY A 128 -20.04 6.49 -6.75
N SER A 129 -19.76 7.76 -6.46
CA SER A 129 -18.37 8.25 -6.26
C SER A 129 -17.70 7.76 -4.98
N TRP A 130 -18.49 7.25 -4.04
CA TRP A 130 -18.06 6.74 -2.75
C TRP A 130 -18.00 5.20 -2.72
N THR A 131 -17.75 4.53 -3.84
CA THR A 131 -17.63 3.06 -3.88
C THR A 131 -16.22 2.67 -4.30
N VAL A 132 -15.72 1.54 -3.82
CA VAL A 132 -14.41 1.01 -4.21
C VAL A 132 -14.37 0.74 -5.72
N GLU A 133 -15.47 0.24 -6.28
CA GLU A 133 -15.62 0.00 -7.71
C GLU A 133 -15.37 1.26 -8.55
N ASN A 134 -16.05 2.37 -8.22
CA ASN A 134 -15.94 3.57 -9.04
C ASN A 134 -14.70 4.40 -8.73
N SER A 135 -14.16 4.34 -7.50
CA SER A 135 -12.92 5.05 -7.14
C SER A 135 -11.73 4.61 -8.00
N PHE A 136 -11.82 3.43 -8.62
CA PHE A 136 -10.87 2.97 -9.63
C PHE A 136 -10.69 3.97 -10.80
N TYR A 137 -11.75 4.64 -11.22
CA TYR A 137 -11.76 5.64 -12.30
C TYR A 137 -11.46 7.05 -11.76
N TYR A 138 -10.42 7.16 -10.94
CA TYR A 138 -10.12 8.37 -10.17
C TYR A 138 -9.92 9.63 -11.03
N GLN A 139 -9.38 9.50 -12.24
CA GLN A 139 -9.13 10.65 -13.12
C GLN A 139 -10.44 11.26 -13.61
N GLU A 140 -11.37 10.40 -14.04
CA GLU A 140 -12.69 10.77 -14.54
C GLU A 140 -13.60 11.24 -13.41
N LEU A 141 -13.53 10.55 -12.27
CA LEU A 141 -14.43 10.76 -11.14
C LEU A 141 -14.01 11.95 -10.26
N TYR A 142 -12.71 12.09 -10.00
CA TYR A 142 -12.18 13.08 -9.05
C TYR A 142 -11.37 14.18 -9.72
N GLY A 143 -11.04 14.05 -11.01
CA GLY A 143 -10.46 15.14 -11.81
C GLY A 143 -8.98 15.43 -11.53
N TYR A 144 -8.26 14.53 -10.85
CA TYR A 144 -6.81 14.68 -10.61
C TYR A 144 -5.98 13.70 -11.45
N LYS A 145 -4.71 14.06 -11.61
CA LYS A 145 -3.69 13.21 -12.23
C LYS A 145 -2.34 13.45 -11.56
N TYR A 146 -1.46 12.47 -11.67
CA TYR A 146 -0.08 12.61 -11.24
C TYR A 146 0.79 13.19 -12.34
N ASP A 147 1.84 13.89 -11.92
CA ASP A 147 2.88 14.44 -12.79
C ASP A 147 3.73 13.32 -13.40
N THR A 148 4.17 12.38 -12.57
CA THR A 148 4.97 11.22 -12.99
C THR A 148 4.62 9.98 -12.19
N PHE A 149 4.87 8.82 -12.80
CA PHE A 149 4.87 7.53 -12.11
C PHE A 149 6.28 7.05 -11.75
N ASP A 150 7.26 7.96 -11.75
CA ASP A 150 8.64 7.63 -11.44
C ASP A 150 8.75 7.14 -9.99
N LEU A 151 9.53 6.08 -9.77
CA LEU A 151 9.67 5.42 -8.49
C LEU A 151 11.16 5.31 -8.13
N GLY A 152 11.54 5.80 -6.94
CA GLY A 152 12.94 5.78 -6.50
C GLY A 152 13.90 6.57 -7.41
N GLY A 153 13.40 7.64 -8.06
CA GLY A 153 14.18 8.44 -9.01
C GLY A 153 14.42 7.76 -10.36
N ARG A 154 13.73 6.65 -10.64
CA ARG A 154 13.76 5.96 -11.94
C ARG A 154 12.44 6.14 -12.67
N PRO A 155 12.47 6.31 -14.01
CA PRO A 155 11.26 6.27 -14.82
C PRO A 155 10.49 4.97 -14.57
N TRP A 156 9.17 5.01 -14.70
CA TRP A 156 8.33 3.81 -14.50
C TRP A 156 8.54 2.75 -15.58
N LEU A 157 8.96 3.12 -16.80
CA LEU A 157 9.04 2.20 -17.94
C LEU A 157 10.00 1.01 -17.68
N PRO A 158 11.23 1.22 -17.17
CA PRO A 158 12.08 0.12 -16.70
C PRO A 158 11.47 -0.80 -15.65
N LEU A 159 10.49 -0.33 -14.86
CA LEU A 159 9.85 -1.18 -13.85
C LEU A 159 9.11 -2.36 -14.50
N LEU A 160 8.58 -2.20 -15.72
CA LEU A 160 7.93 -3.31 -16.42
C LEU A 160 8.94 -4.40 -16.79
N GLU A 161 10.11 -4.01 -17.29
CA GLU A 161 11.20 -4.94 -17.61
C GLU A 161 11.70 -5.63 -16.33
N ASP A 162 11.91 -4.88 -15.25
CA ASP A 162 12.32 -5.41 -13.94
C ASP A 162 11.27 -6.40 -13.39
N LEU A 163 9.98 -6.10 -13.55
CA LEU A 163 8.89 -6.99 -13.17
C LEU A 163 8.91 -8.27 -14.00
N GLU A 164 9.01 -8.18 -15.33
CA GLU A 164 9.08 -9.34 -16.22
C GLU A 164 10.29 -10.24 -15.92
N GLU A 165 11.47 -9.64 -15.68
CA GLU A 165 12.66 -10.36 -15.26
C GLU A 165 12.44 -11.06 -13.92
N MET A 166 11.87 -10.34 -12.94
CA MET A 166 11.56 -10.89 -11.63
C MET A 166 10.57 -12.06 -11.71
N TYR A 167 9.52 -11.96 -12.52
CA TYR A 167 8.55 -13.05 -12.73
C TYR A 167 9.12 -14.24 -13.48
N SER A 168 10.09 -13.99 -14.37
CA SER A 168 10.78 -15.04 -15.14
C SER A 168 11.91 -15.71 -14.35
N SER A 169 12.31 -15.11 -13.23
CA SER A 169 13.37 -15.62 -12.38
C SER A 169 13.00 -16.99 -11.80
N PRO A 170 13.94 -17.97 -11.82
CA PRO A 170 13.72 -19.27 -11.16
C PRO A 170 13.56 -19.15 -9.64
N TYR A 171 13.85 -17.97 -9.08
CA TYR A 171 13.69 -17.66 -7.66
C TYR A 171 12.41 -16.87 -7.35
N TYR A 172 11.56 -16.59 -8.33
CA TYR A 172 10.28 -15.91 -8.11
C TYR A 172 9.44 -16.65 -7.05
N GLY A 173 8.90 -15.92 -6.08
CA GLY A 173 8.13 -16.49 -4.96
C GLY A 173 8.94 -17.27 -3.92
N SER A 174 10.25 -17.48 -4.14
CA SER A 174 11.15 -17.99 -3.11
C SER A 174 11.65 -16.83 -2.24
N PRO A 175 11.85 -17.03 -0.92
CA PRO A 175 12.49 -16.03 -0.08
C PRO A 175 13.94 -15.85 -0.55
N THR A 176 14.16 -14.87 -1.41
CA THR A 176 15.48 -14.40 -1.79
C THR A 176 15.92 -13.37 -0.75
N PRO A 177 17.20 -13.38 -0.33
CA PRO A 177 17.74 -12.25 0.41
C PRO A 177 17.70 -11.03 -0.52
N PHE A 178 16.71 -10.15 -0.34
CA PHE A 178 16.65 -8.88 -1.03
C PHE A 178 17.64 -7.90 -0.38
N ILE A 179 18.53 -7.33 -1.19
CA ILE A 179 19.37 -6.20 -0.79
C ILE A 179 18.71 -4.96 -1.39
N SER A 180 18.04 -4.17 -0.56
CA SER A 180 17.57 -2.85 -0.97
C SER A 180 18.77 -1.93 -1.10
N HIS A 181 18.93 -1.28 -2.26
CA HIS A 181 19.92 -0.21 -2.46
C HIS A 181 19.37 1.17 -2.12
N VAL A 182 18.17 1.26 -1.51
CA VAL A 182 17.63 2.52 -1.00
C VAL A 182 18.50 2.97 0.17
N ALA A 183 18.85 4.25 0.20
CA ALA A 183 19.69 4.81 1.26
C ALA A 183 19.10 4.50 2.66
N PRO A 184 19.93 4.34 3.70
CA PRO A 184 19.50 3.94 5.05
C PRO A 184 18.43 4.82 5.69
N ASP A 185 18.22 6.01 5.13
CA ASP A 185 17.46 7.10 5.73
C ASP A 185 15.97 7.12 5.30
N ILE A 186 15.52 6.16 4.50
CA ILE A 186 14.14 6.12 3.98
C ILE A 186 13.56 4.70 4.04
N GLY A 187 12.87 4.41 5.14
CA GLY A 187 11.95 3.27 5.27
C GLY A 187 12.51 2.11 6.09
N GLU A 188 11.89 1.87 7.24
CA GLU A 188 12.23 0.81 8.19
C GLU A 188 12.27 -0.58 7.53
N VAL A 189 13.48 -1.13 7.33
CA VAL A 189 13.67 -2.53 6.95
C VAL A 189 13.33 -3.41 8.15
N SER A 190 12.29 -4.24 8.03
CA SER A 190 11.97 -5.27 9.02
C SER A 190 13.23 -6.07 9.40
N TYR A 191 13.62 -6.03 10.68
CA TYR A 191 14.80 -6.72 11.21
C TYR A 191 14.63 -8.25 11.17
N ARG A 192 14.79 -8.88 10.01
CA ARG A 192 14.94 -10.33 9.93
C ARG A 192 16.39 -10.71 10.16
N LYS A 193 16.63 -11.39 11.28
CA LYS A 193 17.93 -11.96 11.62
C LYS A 193 18.16 -13.24 10.81
N ILE A 194 19.04 -13.19 9.81
CA ILE A 194 19.41 -14.38 9.03
C ILE A 194 20.51 -15.12 9.77
N CYS A 195 20.21 -16.30 10.30
CA CYS A 195 21.17 -17.11 11.04
C CYS A 195 21.63 -18.32 10.21
N ARG A 196 22.95 -18.51 10.08
CA ARG A 196 23.49 -19.78 9.59
C ARG A 196 23.32 -20.84 10.68
N LEU A 197 22.53 -21.87 10.40
CA LEU A 197 22.18 -22.97 11.32
C LEU A 197 23.41 -23.59 12.01
N ASN A 198 24.55 -23.67 11.33
CA ASN A 198 25.74 -24.38 11.83
C ASN A 198 26.80 -23.50 12.49
N THR A 199 26.67 -22.18 12.52
CA THR A 199 27.74 -21.30 13.02
C THR A 199 27.31 -20.37 14.15
N ARG A 200 26.02 -20.36 14.54
CA ARG A 200 25.41 -19.32 15.42
C ARG A 200 25.70 -17.87 14.98
N LYS A 201 26.29 -17.67 13.79
CA LYS A 201 26.49 -16.36 13.20
C LYS A 201 25.18 -15.96 12.56
N CYS A 202 24.63 -14.92 13.15
CA CYS A 202 23.44 -14.27 12.66
C CYS A 202 23.85 -12.91 12.12
N TYR A 203 23.45 -12.62 10.89
CA TYR A 203 23.65 -11.32 10.28
C TYR A 203 22.40 -10.50 10.56
N MET A 204 22.59 -9.31 11.15
CA MET A 204 21.58 -8.28 11.06
C MET A 204 21.75 -7.63 9.69
N ASN A 205 20.67 -7.47 8.94
CA ASN A 205 20.65 -6.53 7.82
C ASN A 205 20.73 -5.12 8.41
N ASN A 206 21.94 -4.70 8.76
CA ASN A 206 22.26 -3.34 9.15
C ASN A 206 23.11 -2.75 8.02
N HIS A 207 22.48 -2.01 7.11
CA HIS A 207 23.14 -0.96 6.37
C HIS A 207 22.19 0.21 6.25
#